data_AF-A0A2T6B932-F1
#
_entry.id   AF-A0A2T6B932-F1
#
_cell.length_a   1.000
_cell.length_b   1.000
_cell.length_c   1.000
_cell.angle_alpha   90.00
_cell.angle_beta   90.00
_cell.angle_gamma   90.00
#
_symmetry.space_group_name_H-M   'P 1'
#
loop_
_entity.id
_entity.type
_entity.pdbx_description
1 polymer ?
#
loop_
_entity_poly.entity_id
_entity_poly.type
_entity_poly.pdbx_seq_one_letter_code
_entity_poly.pdbx_strand_id
1 'polypeptide(L)'
;MPRSRQPGPRSLTLRAALLGAALLAAPAVSAQTTMTLPLYGDGTNGVNAIIDWGDPAANASCQRVVTTEGQVSCTYPAEAGPPPYQIRVSGTVPRFGNGDAGYPNADKITRLVRFGDVGLTSLAGAFRGAERLTQVAADFPDTVTNISYMFKGAVSLDDANVRNWGMRTRNVTNMVGTFQDALSFSRELDTWCVKRISDLSAVSAFRDKTIDGGSLTQIRNRLGQMGSALTDEMKLTQEKEPRWGQCGLSIAASAPPAAQAGAAYSLDLRSRLSLWANAPAEANINAVTFEIAAGSLPPGMTLNPTTGLISGTPTTPGTYNFTVRAAQN
;
A
#
# COMPACT_ATOMS: atom_id res chain seq x y z
N MET A 1 23.70 17.43 -2.49
CA MET A 1 22.87 17.96 -1.38
C MET A 1 21.74 16.97 -1.15
N PRO A 2 21.57 16.39 0.05
CA PRO A 2 20.40 15.58 0.32
C PRO A 2 19.17 16.50 0.24
N ARG A 3 18.23 16.19 -0.64
CA ARG A 3 16.93 16.88 -0.66
C ARG A 3 16.29 16.61 0.69
N SER A 4 16.20 17.63 1.54
CA SER A 4 15.37 17.55 2.75
C SER A 4 13.97 17.13 2.28
N ARG A 5 13.47 16.00 2.79
CA ARG A 5 12.06 15.64 2.62
C ARG A 5 11.27 16.84 3.16
N GLN A 6 10.66 17.65 2.27
CA GLN A 6 9.67 18.60 2.74
C GLN A 6 8.65 17.81 3.57
N PRO A 7 8.26 18.28 4.76
CA PRO A 7 7.21 17.62 5.52
C PRO A 7 6.01 17.47 4.59
N GLY A 8 5.56 16.23 4.39
CA GLY A 8 4.36 15.99 3.62
C GLY A 8 3.18 16.77 4.22
N PRO A 9 2.08 16.96 3.47
CA PRO A 9 0.87 17.51 4.04
C PRO A 9 0.51 16.73 5.33
N ARG A 10 0.38 17.44 6.45
CA ARG A 10 0.28 16.88 7.81
C ARG A 10 -1.13 16.34 8.15
N SER A 11 -1.87 15.90 7.14
CA SER A 11 -3.26 15.46 7.32
C SER A 11 -3.68 14.34 6.38
N LEU A 12 -4.25 13.29 6.96
CA LEU A 12 -5.08 12.31 6.25
C LEU A 12 -6.31 13.02 5.70
N THR A 13 -6.59 12.84 4.41
CA THR A 13 -7.67 13.55 3.71
C THR A 13 -8.58 12.57 2.99
N LEU A 14 -9.88 12.66 3.28
CA LEU A 14 -10.93 11.82 2.72
C LEU A 14 -12.00 12.69 2.05
N ARG A 15 -12.77 12.11 1.11
CA ARG A 15 -14.04 12.69 0.68
C ARG A 15 -15.18 11.77 1.03
N ALA A 16 -16.22 12.34 1.63
CA ALA A 16 -17.47 11.66 1.94
C ALA A 16 -18.60 12.20 1.05
N ALA A 17 -19.49 11.33 0.58
CA ALA A 17 -20.65 11.73 -0.19
C ALA A 17 -21.93 11.00 0.27
N LEU A 18 -23.08 11.62 -0.01
CA LEU A 18 -24.39 11.03 0.22
C LEU A 18 -24.71 9.89 -0.76
N LEU A 19 -25.70 9.07 -0.40
CA LEU A 19 -26.42 8.22 -1.36
C LEU A 19 -26.95 9.11 -2.48
N GLY A 20 -26.79 8.67 -3.72
CA GLY A 20 -27.14 9.46 -4.90
C GLY A 20 -28.56 9.99 -4.79
N ALA A 21 -28.71 11.32 -4.80
CA ALA A 21 -29.96 11.92 -5.21
C ALA A 21 -30.16 11.50 -6.67
N ALA A 22 -31.06 10.55 -6.92
CA ALA A 22 -31.72 10.50 -8.19
C ALA A 22 -32.29 11.91 -8.41
N LEU A 23 -31.85 12.53 -9.51
CA LEU A 23 -32.26 13.85 -9.94
C LEU A 23 -33.74 13.82 -10.35
N LEU A 24 -34.64 13.69 -9.37
CA LEU A 24 -36.08 13.81 -9.58
C LEU A 24 -36.66 14.69 -8.46
N ALA A 25 -37.34 15.73 -8.93
CA ALA A 25 -37.80 16.89 -8.20
C ALA A 25 -38.62 16.56 -6.92
N ALA A 26 -38.08 16.96 -5.77
CA ALA A 26 -38.81 17.29 -4.55
C ALA A 26 -37.88 18.18 -3.69
N PRO A 27 -38.37 19.03 -2.79
CA PRO A 27 -37.50 19.76 -1.88
C PRO A 27 -36.83 18.70 -0.99
N ALA A 28 -35.57 18.38 -1.30
CA ALA A 28 -34.83 17.33 -0.62
C ALA A 28 -34.66 17.76 0.85
N VAL A 29 -35.44 17.18 1.74
CA VAL A 29 -35.05 17.08 3.14
C VAL A 29 -33.76 16.27 3.11
N SER A 30 -32.62 16.94 3.24
CA SER A 30 -31.30 16.30 3.28
C SER A 30 -31.34 15.24 4.38
N ALA A 31 -31.32 13.96 3.99
CA ALA A 31 -31.18 12.89 4.96
C ALA A 31 -29.85 13.12 5.68
N GLN A 32 -29.90 13.27 7.01
CA GLN A 32 -28.71 13.51 7.81
C GLN A 32 -27.65 12.46 7.49
N THR A 33 -26.46 12.92 7.11
CA THR A 33 -25.34 12.03 6.76
C THR A 33 -24.54 11.78 8.01
N THR A 34 -24.43 10.53 8.46
CA THR A 34 -23.47 10.17 9.51
C THR A 34 -22.20 9.61 8.88
N MET A 35 -21.07 10.17 9.27
CA MET A 35 -19.74 9.70 8.90
C MET A 35 -19.02 9.19 10.14
N THR A 36 -18.26 8.10 10.02
CA THR A 36 -17.52 7.51 11.13
C THR A 36 -16.05 7.29 10.74
N LEU A 37 -15.13 7.70 11.61
CA LEU A 37 -13.69 7.56 11.44
C LEU A 37 -13.11 6.58 12.48
N PRO A 38 -12.44 5.49 12.06
CA PRO A 38 -11.81 4.51 12.97
C PRO A 38 -10.38 4.92 13.36
N LEU A 39 -10.23 5.69 14.45
CA LEU A 39 -8.93 6.22 14.88
C LEU A 39 -8.38 5.43 16.06
N TYR A 40 -7.24 4.76 15.90
CA TYR A 40 -6.67 3.90 16.96
C TYR A 40 -5.16 4.12 17.18
N GLY A 41 -4.68 3.84 18.39
CA GLY A 41 -3.25 3.86 18.73
C GLY A 41 -2.57 2.52 18.42
N ASP A 42 -1.25 2.47 18.25
CA ASP A 42 -0.50 1.24 17.87
C ASP A 42 0.11 0.49 19.06
N GLY A 43 -0.31 0.82 20.29
CA GLY A 43 0.23 0.29 21.54
C GLY A 43 1.48 1.04 22.03
N THR A 44 2.15 1.81 21.18
CA THR A 44 3.25 2.71 21.55
C THR A 44 2.80 4.17 21.54
N ASN A 45 2.11 4.56 20.48
CA ASN A 45 1.58 5.89 20.26
C ASN A 45 0.05 5.84 20.37
N GLY A 46 -0.52 6.75 21.16
CA GLY A 46 -1.96 6.95 21.25
C GLY A 46 -2.51 7.81 20.10
N VAL A 47 -3.82 8.07 20.12
CA VAL A 47 -4.46 9.02 19.21
C VAL A 47 -4.35 10.42 19.80
N ASN A 48 -3.91 11.39 19.00
CA ASN A 48 -4.00 12.81 19.33
C ASN A 48 -4.27 13.58 18.03
N ALA A 49 -5.53 13.65 17.66
CA ALA A 49 -5.96 14.11 16.35
C ALA A 49 -6.93 15.30 16.43
N ILE A 50 -6.84 16.15 15.42
CA ILE A 50 -7.82 17.22 15.16
C ILE A 50 -8.50 16.91 13.83
N ILE A 51 -9.82 16.76 13.88
CA ILE A 51 -10.69 16.52 12.74
C ILE A 51 -11.29 17.86 12.28
N ASP A 52 -11.17 18.11 10.98
CA ASP A 52 -11.98 19.05 10.23
C ASP A 52 -12.97 18.23 9.40
N TRP A 53 -14.26 18.36 9.71
CA TRP A 53 -15.34 17.65 9.04
C TRP A 53 -15.67 18.26 7.66
N GLY A 54 -14.98 19.32 7.23
CA GLY A 54 -15.12 19.89 5.89
C GLY A 54 -16.38 20.76 5.70
N ASP A 55 -17.11 21.03 6.78
CA ASP A 55 -18.27 21.93 6.82
C ASP A 55 -18.28 22.73 8.14
N PRO A 56 -18.56 24.05 8.14
CA PRO A 56 -18.59 24.86 9.36
C PRO A 56 -19.63 24.42 10.40
N ALA A 57 -20.84 24.02 9.97
CA ALA A 57 -21.90 23.59 10.89
C ALA A 57 -21.57 22.23 11.50
N ALA A 58 -21.02 21.30 10.71
CA ALA A 58 -20.48 20.04 11.23
C ALA A 58 -19.32 20.29 12.22
N ASN A 59 -18.41 21.22 11.91
CA ASN A 59 -17.29 21.56 12.79
C ASN A 59 -17.73 22.22 14.11
N ALA A 60 -18.88 22.91 14.12
CA ALA A 60 -19.44 23.50 15.34
C ALA A 60 -20.14 22.47 16.25
N SER A 61 -20.66 21.39 15.67
CA SER A 61 -21.51 20.41 16.37
C SER A 61 -20.82 19.10 16.69
N CYS A 62 -19.89 18.65 15.84
CA CYS A 62 -19.21 17.36 15.98
C CYS A 62 -17.91 17.45 16.78
N GLN A 63 -17.51 16.34 17.38
CA GLN A 63 -16.24 16.23 18.07
C GLN A 63 -15.08 16.49 17.09
N ARG A 64 -14.20 17.44 17.43
CA ARG A 64 -13.02 17.78 16.62
C ARG A 64 -11.71 17.30 17.23
N VAL A 65 -11.55 17.41 18.54
CA VAL A 65 -10.33 16.97 19.24
C VAL A 65 -10.55 15.54 19.75
N VAL A 66 -9.67 14.63 19.34
CA VAL A 66 -9.74 13.21 19.65
C VAL A 66 -8.42 12.78 20.26
N THR A 67 -8.44 12.47 21.55
CA THR A 67 -7.26 12.02 22.31
C THR A 67 -7.37 10.58 22.81
N THR A 68 -8.48 9.91 22.47
CA THR A 68 -8.79 8.54 22.87
C THR A 68 -9.00 7.71 21.62
N GLU A 69 -8.50 6.48 21.63
CA GLU A 69 -8.75 5.54 20.54
C GLU A 69 -10.22 5.11 20.46
N GLY A 70 -10.70 4.88 19.24
CA GLY A 70 -12.06 4.45 18.98
C GLY A 70 -12.62 5.00 17.66
N GLN A 71 -13.91 4.75 17.48
CA GLN A 71 -14.67 5.26 16.36
C GLN A 71 -15.25 6.63 16.71
N VAL A 72 -15.01 7.63 15.85
CA VAL A 72 -15.55 8.98 16.03
C VAL A 72 -16.57 9.24 14.94
N SER A 73 -17.81 9.52 15.33
CA SER A 73 -18.91 9.77 14.40
C SER A 73 -19.34 11.22 14.39
N CYS A 74 -19.70 11.72 13.21
CA CYS A 74 -20.32 13.03 13.02
C CYS A 74 -21.56 12.87 12.16
N THR A 75 -22.71 13.24 12.71
CA THR A 75 -23.96 13.39 11.95
C THR A 75 -24.05 14.84 11.51
N TYR A 76 -23.97 15.06 10.20
CA TYR A 76 -23.98 16.40 9.63
C TYR A 76 -25.35 17.04 9.89
N PRO A 77 -25.38 18.26 10.45
CA PRO A 77 -26.62 18.94 10.78
C PRO A 77 -27.35 19.39 9.50
N ALA A 78 -28.63 19.76 9.64
CA ALA A 78 -29.47 20.12 8.49
C ALA A 78 -28.96 21.37 7.76
N GLU A 79 -28.23 22.25 8.44
CA GLU A 79 -27.64 23.46 7.88
C GLU A 79 -26.28 23.22 7.19
N ALA A 80 -25.75 21.99 7.21
CA ALA A 80 -24.51 21.67 6.51
C ALA A 80 -24.66 21.88 4.99
N GLY A 81 -23.58 22.34 4.34
CA GLY A 81 -23.54 22.46 2.89
C GLY A 81 -23.74 21.10 2.19
N PRO A 82 -24.10 21.08 0.90
CA PRO A 82 -24.26 19.81 0.20
C PRO A 82 -22.92 19.05 0.06
N PRO A 83 -22.90 17.71 0.14
CA PRO A 83 -21.71 16.91 -0.11
C PRO A 83 -21.23 17.04 -1.58
N PRO A 84 -19.98 16.67 -1.89
CA PRO A 84 -19.05 15.92 -1.05
C PRO A 84 -18.26 16.76 -0.04
N TYR A 85 -18.16 16.28 1.19
CA TYR A 85 -17.35 16.89 2.25
C TYR A 85 -15.90 16.42 2.15
N GLN A 86 -14.95 17.35 2.30
CA GLN A 86 -13.53 17.02 2.37
C GLN A 86 -13.06 17.01 3.82
N ILE A 87 -12.97 15.82 4.38
CA ILE A 87 -12.59 15.61 5.78
C ILE A 87 -11.06 15.58 5.88
N ARG A 88 -10.50 16.30 6.86
CA ARG A 88 -9.07 16.30 7.15
C ARG A 88 -8.83 15.90 8.60
N VAL A 89 -7.97 14.92 8.80
CA VAL A 89 -7.52 14.49 10.12
C VAL A 89 -6.05 14.83 10.23
N SER A 90 -5.70 15.68 11.19
CA SER A 90 -4.33 16.13 11.48
C SER A 90 -3.89 15.68 12.86
N GLY A 91 -2.58 15.67 13.13
CA GLY A 91 -2.02 15.17 14.39
C GLY A 91 -1.54 13.73 14.27
N THR A 92 -1.67 12.95 15.34
CA THR A 92 -1.17 11.58 15.44
C THR A 92 -2.32 10.57 15.40
N VAL A 93 -2.33 9.75 14.34
CA VAL A 93 -3.25 8.63 14.11
C VAL A 93 -2.42 7.43 13.66
N PRO A 94 -1.90 6.61 14.59
CA PRO A 94 -1.04 5.49 14.25
C PRO A 94 -1.77 4.39 13.47
N ARG A 95 -3.06 4.19 13.75
CA ARG A 95 -3.89 3.24 13.02
C ARG A 95 -5.18 3.89 12.55
N PHE A 96 -5.45 3.74 11.26
CA PHE A 96 -6.75 4.08 10.67
C PHE A 96 -7.42 2.78 10.21
N GLY A 97 -8.48 2.36 10.89
CA GLY A 97 -9.17 1.09 10.66
C GLY A 97 -9.23 0.20 11.90
N ASN A 98 -10.06 -0.85 11.84
CA ASN A 98 -10.34 -1.76 12.95
C ASN A 98 -10.21 -3.24 12.53
N GLY A 99 -9.23 -3.55 11.68
CA GLY A 99 -9.01 -4.91 11.17
C GLY A 99 -10.26 -5.49 10.49
N ASP A 100 -10.60 -6.75 10.77
CA ASP A 100 -11.79 -7.38 10.20
C ASP A 100 -13.11 -7.03 10.89
N ALA A 101 -13.09 -6.32 12.02
CA ALA A 101 -14.33 -5.90 12.69
C ALA A 101 -15.09 -4.85 11.88
N GLY A 102 -14.39 -4.06 11.06
CA GLY A 102 -14.96 -2.94 10.32
C GLY A 102 -15.44 -1.81 11.25
N TYR A 103 -16.19 -0.88 10.67
CA TYR A 103 -16.79 0.27 11.34
C TYR A 103 -18.01 0.75 10.55
N PRO A 104 -19.01 1.37 11.19
CA PRO A 104 -20.23 1.81 10.52
C PRO A 104 -19.94 2.94 9.53
N ASN A 105 -20.84 3.15 8.57
CA ASN A 105 -20.81 4.28 7.62
C ASN A 105 -19.55 4.37 6.73
N ALA A 106 -18.77 3.30 6.62
CA ALA A 106 -17.60 3.25 5.72
C ALA A 106 -18.01 3.48 4.25
N ASP A 107 -19.23 3.11 3.87
CA ASP A 107 -19.82 3.33 2.54
C ASP A 107 -19.89 4.81 2.15
N LYS A 108 -19.87 5.73 3.11
CA LYS A 108 -19.86 7.18 2.85
C LYS A 108 -18.52 7.66 2.30
N ILE A 109 -17.42 6.94 2.52
CA ILE A 109 -16.11 7.27 1.97
C ILE A 109 -16.11 6.96 0.48
N THR A 110 -15.98 7.99 -0.34
CA THR A 110 -15.96 7.85 -1.81
C THR A 110 -14.57 8.02 -2.40
N ARG A 111 -13.67 8.70 -1.68
CA ARG A 111 -12.28 8.91 -2.11
C ARG A 111 -11.35 9.05 -0.91
N LEU A 112 -10.24 8.32 -0.94
CA LEU A 112 -9.05 8.65 -0.16
C LEU A 112 -8.22 9.62 -1.00
N VAL A 113 -8.06 10.86 -0.54
CA VAL A 113 -7.36 11.90 -1.29
C VAL A 113 -5.85 11.80 -1.06
N ARG A 114 -5.44 11.68 0.21
CA ARG A 114 -4.03 11.56 0.66
C ARG A 114 -3.99 10.89 2.04
N PHE A 115 -2.96 10.09 2.31
CA PHE A 115 -2.71 9.56 3.66
C PHE A 115 -2.16 10.60 4.62
N GLY A 116 -1.31 11.51 4.13
CA GLY A 116 -0.64 12.52 4.93
C GLY A 116 0.37 11.95 5.95
N ASP A 117 1.04 12.85 6.65
CA ASP A 117 2.01 12.50 7.70
C ASP A 117 1.36 12.58 9.09
N VAL A 118 0.53 11.58 9.41
CA VAL A 118 -0.17 11.44 10.71
C VAL A 118 0.38 10.28 11.55
N GLY A 119 1.54 9.74 11.19
CA GLY A 119 2.19 8.65 11.93
C GLY A 119 1.60 7.25 11.69
N LEU A 120 0.94 7.02 10.54
CA LEU A 120 0.32 5.73 10.22
C LEU A 120 1.33 4.58 10.21
N THR A 121 1.10 3.56 11.05
CA THR A 121 1.83 2.29 11.09
C THR A 121 0.96 1.11 10.62
N SER A 122 -0.37 1.25 10.62
CA SER A 122 -1.31 0.26 10.12
C SER A 122 -2.55 0.87 9.48
N LEU A 123 -2.98 0.28 8.37
CA LEU A 123 -4.22 0.56 7.63
C LEU A 123 -5.17 -0.65 7.65
N ALA A 124 -4.99 -1.54 8.63
CA ALA A 124 -5.82 -2.74 8.78
C ALA A 124 -7.31 -2.37 8.89
N GLY A 125 -8.11 -2.77 7.90
CA GLY A 125 -9.54 -2.46 7.83
C GLY A 125 -9.89 -1.00 7.53
N ALA A 126 -8.94 -0.17 7.08
CA ALA A 126 -9.11 1.28 6.88
C ALA A 126 -10.35 1.64 6.03
N PHE A 127 -10.60 0.90 4.96
CA PHE A 127 -11.71 1.12 4.02
C PHE A 127 -12.57 -0.14 3.85
N ARG A 128 -12.63 -0.96 4.89
CA ARG A 128 -13.50 -2.15 4.90
C ARG A 128 -14.96 -1.71 4.83
N GLY A 129 -15.68 -2.22 3.84
CA GLY A 129 -17.08 -1.84 3.56
C GLY A 129 -17.24 -0.46 2.93
N ALA A 130 -16.15 0.17 2.46
CA ALA A 130 -16.24 1.41 1.69
C ALA A 130 -16.69 1.13 0.25
N GLU A 131 -17.92 0.67 0.09
CA GLU A 131 -18.49 0.17 -1.17
C GLU A 131 -18.45 1.18 -2.31
N ARG A 132 -18.46 2.48 -1.98
CA ARG A 132 -18.46 3.61 -2.93
C ARG A 132 -17.08 4.25 -3.13
N LEU A 133 -16.03 3.66 -2.54
CA LEU A 133 -14.66 4.12 -2.74
C LEU A 133 -14.25 3.84 -4.17
N THR A 134 -14.01 4.89 -4.95
CA THR A 134 -13.62 4.79 -6.37
C THR A 134 -12.20 5.24 -6.63
N GLN A 135 -11.62 6.01 -5.71
CA GLN A 135 -10.31 6.60 -5.87
C GLN A 135 -9.52 6.59 -4.56
N VAL A 136 -8.24 6.24 -4.63
CA VAL A 136 -7.30 6.23 -3.50
C VAL A 136 -6.16 7.23 -3.71
N ALA A 137 -5.37 7.44 -2.66
CA ALA A 137 -4.22 8.32 -2.73
C ALA A 137 -3.16 7.75 -3.68
N ALA A 138 -2.50 8.64 -4.43
CA ALA A 138 -1.39 8.27 -5.31
C ALA A 138 -0.11 7.90 -4.54
N ASP A 139 0.02 8.37 -3.30
CA ASP A 139 1.12 8.05 -2.39
C ASP A 139 0.73 6.95 -1.38
N PHE A 140 1.74 6.38 -0.72
CA PHE A 140 1.59 5.40 0.36
C PHE A 140 2.61 5.70 1.47
N PRO A 141 2.24 5.64 2.76
CA PRO A 141 3.17 5.89 3.85
C PRO A 141 4.16 4.73 3.96
N ASP A 142 5.47 5.02 3.90
CA ASP A 142 6.51 4.00 4.02
C ASP A 142 6.62 3.42 5.44
N THR A 143 5.94 4.01 6.42
CA THR A 143 5.83 3.53 7.80
C THR A 143 4.81 2.41 8.00
N VAL A 144 3.89 2.19 7.05
CA VAL A 144 2.81 1.21 7.20
C VAL A 144 3.34 -0.22 7.02
N THR A 145 3.01 -1.08 7.98
CA THR A 145 3.41 -2.51 7.98
C THR A 145 2.23 -3.46 7.78
N ASN A 146 1.00 -3.03 8.07
CA ASN A 146 -0.19 -3.89 8.01
C ASN A 146 -1.31 -3.22 7.19
N ILE A 147 -1.76 -3.89 6.14
CA ILE A 147 -2.88 -3.46 5.27
C ILE A 147 -3.94 -4.57 5.14
N SER A 148 -4.00 -5.48 6.12
CA SER A 148 -5.01 -6.55 6.15
C SER A 148 -6.43 -5.98 6.08
N TYR A 149 -7.28 -6.57 5.26
CA TYR A 149 -8.69 -6.16 5.07
C TYR A 149 -8.90 -4.70 4.67
N MET A 150 -7.85 -3.99 4.25
CA MET A 150 -7.89 -2.55 4.02
C MET A 150 -8.99 -2.14 3.04
N PHE A 151 -9.20 -2.92 1.97
CA PHE A 151 -10.24 -2.69 0.96
C PHE A 151 -11.28 -3.83 0.94
N LYS A 152 -11.43 -4.56 2.04
CA LYS A 152 -12.40 -5.67 2.08
C LYS A 152 -13.82 -5.13 1.86
N GLY A 153 -14.52 -5.59 0.82
CA GLY A 153 -15.85 -5.10 0.46
C GLY A 153 -15.88 -3.71 -0.18
N ALA A 154 -14.74 -3.17 -0.64
CA ALA A 154 -14.72 -1.92 -1.42
C ALA A 154 -15.14 -2.21 -2.88
N VAL A 155 -16.44 -2.49 -3.08
CA VAL A 155 -16.95 -3.09 -4.32
C VAL A 155 -16.70 -2.27 -5.58
N SER A 156 -16.58 -0.94 -5.47
CA SER A 156 -16.41 0.00 -6.59
C SER A 156 -14.95 0.42 -6.83
N LEU A 157 -13.99 -0.11 -6.05
CA LEU A 157 -12.59 0.30 -6.15
C LEU A 157 -11.91 -0.37 -7.34
N ASP A 158 -11.44 0.43 -8.29
CA ASP A 158 -10.62 -0.03 -9.42
C ASP A 158 -9.65 1.07 -9.89
N ASP A 159 -8.98 1.73 -8.93
CA ASP A 159 -8.12 2.90 -9.20
C ASP A 159 -6.68 2.50 -9.57
N ALA A 160 -6.17 3.07 -10.67
CA ALA A 160 -4.78 2.91 -11.10
C ALA A 160 -3.74 3.40 -10.05
N ASN A 161 -4.12 4.31 -9.14
CA ASN A 161 -3.24 4.78 -8.08
C ASN A 161 -2.72 3.67 -7.16
N VAL A 162 -3.47 2.57 -7.02
CA VAL A 162 -3.03 1.42 -6.21
C VAL A 162 -1.68 0.88 -6.71
N ARG A 163 -1.44 0.88 -8.04
CA ARG A 163 -0.16 0.47 -8.64
C ARG A 163 0.99 1.47 -8.35
N ASN A 164 0.68 2.74 -8.10
CA ASN A 164 1.70 3.79 -7.87
C ASN A 164 2.37 3.69 -6.49
N TRP A 165 1.84 2.88 -5.58
CA TRP A 165 2.44 2.70 -4.26
C TRP A 165 3.82 2.03 -4.33
N GLY A 166 4.04 1.19 -5.35
CA GLY A 166 5.38 0.76 -5.77
C GLY A 166 6.28 0.29 -4.62
N MET A 167 7.47 0.87 -4.54
CA MET A 167 8.44 0.56 -3.48
C MET A 167 8.15 1.15 -2.09
N ARG A 168 7.09 1.95 -1.94
CA ARG A 168 6.63 2.41 -0.61
C ARG A 168 5.98 1.29 0.18
N THR A 169 5.57 0.20 -0.46
CA THR A 169 5.02 -0.99 0.21
C THR A 169 6.08 -1.92 0.81
N ARG A 170 7.39 -1.59 0.70
CA ARG A 170 8.53 -2.43 1.16
C ARG A 170 8.51 -2.86 2.62
N ASN A 171 7.80 -2.12 3.46
CA ASN A 171 7.66 -2.37 4.89
C ASN A 171 6.38 -3.12 5.25
N VAL A 172 5.49 -3.36 4.29
CA VAL A 172 4.27 -4.15 4.49
C VAL A 172 4.64 -5.61 4.71
N THR A 173 4.17 -6.17 5.81
CA THR A 173 4.38 -7.56 6.23
C THR A 173 3.07 -8.36 6.31
N ASN A 174 1.92 -7.68 6.39
CA ASN A 174 0.60 -8.33 6.44
C ASN A 174 -0.39 -7.71 5.44
N MET A 175 -0.94 -8.56 4.57
CA MET A 175 -1.90 -8.22 3.51
C MET A 175 -3.13 -9.15 3.47
N VAL A 176 -3.40 -9.87 4.56
CA VAL A 176 -4.52 -10.83 4.64
C VAL A 176 -5.82 -10.14 4.24
N GLY A 177 -6.54 -10.67 3.24
CA GLY A 177 -7.86 -10.19 2.84
C GLY A 177 -7.91 -8.74 2.33
N THR A 178 -6.78 -8.12 1.93
CA THR A 178 -6.75 -6.70 1.54
C THR A 178 -7.80 -6.35 0.48
N PHE A 179 -8.00 -7.18 -0.54
CA PHE A 179 -8.98 -6.98 -1.61
C PHE A 179 -10.14 -7.99 -1.57
N GLN A 180 -10.35 -8.65 -0.44
CA GLN A 180 -11.46 -9.60 -0.27
C GLN A 180 -12.79 -8.89 -0.58
N ASP A 181 -13.66 -9.46 -1.41
CA ASP A 181 -14.96 -8.86 -1.78
C ASP A 181 -14.86 -7.47 -2.47
N ALA A 182 -13.68 -7.04 -2.95
CA ALA A 182 -13.49 -5.84 -3.76
C ALA A 182 -13.84 -6.12 -5.24
N LEU A 183 -15.14 -6.21 -5.54
CA LEU A 183 -15.69 -6.83 -6.75
C LEU A 183 -15.26 -6.22 -8.08
N SER A 184 -14.98 -4.93 -8.13
CA SER A 184 -14.56 -4.25 -9.37
C SER A 184 -13.04 -4.21 -9.53
N PHE A 185 -12.27 -4.63 -8.53
CA PHE A 185 -10.83 -4.46 -8.53
C PHE A 185 -10.15 -5.36 -9.57
N SER A 186 -9.53 -4.75 -10.58
CA SER A 186 -8.90 -5.43 -11.71
C SER A 186 -7.45 -4.99 -11.96
N ARG A 187 -6.86 -4.19 -11.07
CA ARG A 187 -5.55 -3.57 -11.27
C ARG A 187 -4.39 -4.51 -10.95
N GLU A 188 -3.38 -4.46 -11.81
CA GLU A 188 -2.09 -5.13 -11.58
C GLU A 188 -1.31 -4.49 -10.42
N LEU A 189 -0.67 -5.33 -9.59
CA LEU A 189 0.12 -4.95 -8.42
C LEU A 189 1.63 -5.27 -8.55
N ASP A 190 2.08 -5.49 -9.78
CA ASP A 190 3.43 -5.95 -10.15
C ASP A 190 4.56 -4.96 -9.83
N THR A 191 4.23 -3.69 -9.60
CA THR A 191 5.15 -2.64 -9.17
C THR A 191 5.38 -2.63 -7.66
N TRP A 192 4.50 -3.28 -6.88
CA TRP A 192 4.63 -3.29 -5.42
C TRP A 192 5.95 -3.94 -5.02
N CYS A 193 6.57 -3.43 -3.96
CA CYS A 193 7.70 -4.11 -3.34
C CYS A 193 7.17 -4.70 -2.04
N VAL A 194 6.89 -6.01 -2.00
CA VAL A 194 6.57 -6.70 -0.75
C VAL A 194 7.62 -7.78 -0.52
N LYS A 195 8.31 -7.75 0.63
CA LYS A 195 9.23 -8.84 0.98
C LYS A 195 8.42 -10.12 1.14
N ARG A 196 8.86 -11.23 0.52
CA ARG A 196 8.19 -12.55 0.54
C ARG A 196 7.41 -12.73 1.86
N ILE A 197 6.08 -12.70 1.76
CA ILE A 197 5.22 -12.98 2.90
C ILE A 197 5.40 -14.46 3.20
N SER A 198 6.08 -14.77 4.29
CA SER A 198 6.42 -16.14 4.69
C SER A 198 5.19 -16.98 5.08
N ASP A 199 4.02 -16.36 5.12
CA ASP A 199 2.78 -16.95 5.59
C ASP A 199 1.76 -17.05 4.44
N LEU A 200 1.55 -18.27 3.94
CA LEU A 200 0.56 -18.56 2.89
C LEU A 200 -0.88 -18.27 3.33
N SER A 201 -1.15 -18.07 4.62
CA SER A 201 -2.45 -17.56 5.08
C SER A 201 -2.73 -16.12 4.60
N ALA A 202 -1.68 -15.35 4.28
CA ALA A 202 -1.78 -14.02 3.65
C ALA A 202 -2.22 -14.07 2.18
N VAL A 203 -2.10 -15.22 1.51
CA VAL A 203 -2.54 -15.45 0.12
C VAL A 203 -4.08 -15.50 0.01
N SER A 204 -4.80 -15.50 1.15
CA SER A 204 -6.24 -15.25 1.19
C SER A 204 -6.67 -13.85 0.71
N ALA A 205 -5.72 -12.98 0.33
CA ALA A 205 -5.95 -11.61 -0.15
C ALA A 205 -6.82 -11.50 -1.42
N PHE A 206 -6.93 -12.55 -2.23
CA PHE A 206 -7.71 -12.63 -3.47
C PHE A 206 -8.82 -13.68 -3.41
N ARG A 207 -9.51 -13.82 -2.28
CA ARG A 207 -10.75 -14.61 -2.25
C ARG A 207 -11.74 -14.05 -3.29
N ASP A 208 -11.79 -14.70 -4.45
CA ASP A 208 -12.89 -14.62 -5.40
C ASP A 208 -14.17 -15.16 -4.76
N LYS A 209 -15.28 -14.55 -5.12
CA LYS A 209 -16.54 -14.39 -4.41
C LYS A 209 -17.45 -15.64 -4.44
N THR A 210 -17.01 -16.80 -3.97
CA THR A 210 -17.86 -18.01 -3.97
C THR A 210 -17.87 -18.88 -2.71
N ILE A 211 -17.42 -18.41 -1.54
CA ILE A 211 -17.54 -19.21 -0.30
C ILE A 211 -17.74 -18.30 0.93
N ASP A 212 -18.95 -17.77 1.14
CA ASP A 212 -19.82 -18.24 2.23
C ASP A 212 -21.19 -17.55 2.22
N GLY A 213 -22.28 -18.35 2.21
CA GLY A 213 -23.63 -17.85 2.51
C GLY A 213 -24.71 -17.99 1.42
N GLY A 214 -24.67 -19.01 0.56
CA GLY A 214 -25.77 -19.31 -0.38
C GLY A 214 -25.36 -20.25 -1.50
N SER A 215 -25.52 -21.55 -1.26
CA SER A 215 -25.16 -22.69 -2.11
C SER A 215 -25.05 -22.40 -3.63
N LEU A 216 -23.94 -22.84 -4.24
CA LEU A 216 -23.69 -22.95 -5.70
C LEU A 216 -24.89 -23.46 -6.52
N THR A 217 -25.85 -24.12 -5.87
CA THR A 217 -27.13 -24.55 -6.40
C THR A 217 -28.04 -23.39 -6.84
N GLN A 218 -28.07 -22.25 -6.14
CA GLN A 218 -28.87 -21.07 -6.53
C GLN A 218 -28.30 -20.36 -7.77
N ILE A 219 -26.97 -20.35 -7.90
CA ILE A 219 -26.27 -19.83 -9.08
C ILE A 219 -26.48 -20.77 -10.27
N ARG A 220 -26.39 -22.10 -10.07
CA ARG A 220 -26.72 -23.10 -11.11
C ARG A 220 -28.17 -22.99 -11.60
N ASN A 221 -29.11 -22.71 -10.69
CA ASN A 221 -30.52 -22.51 -11.02
C ASN A 221 -30.78 -21.18 -11.77
N ARG A 222 -29.97 -20.14 -11.55
CA ARG A 222 -30.02 -18.88 -12.31
C ARG A 222 -29.26 -18.95 -13.64
N LEU A 223 -28.15 -19.71 -13.71
CA LEU A 223 -27.45 -20.08 -14.96
C LEU A 223 -28.32 -20.95 -15.87
N GLY A 224 -29.19 -21.79 -15.32
CA GLY A 224 -30.15 -22.59 -16.08
C GLY A 224 -31.29 -21.78 -16.73
N GLN A 225 -31.47 -20.50 -16.35
CA GLN A 225 -32.50 -19.62 -16.88
C GLN A 225 -31.97 -18.56 -17.87
N MET A 226 -30.66 -18.49 -18.09
CA MET A 226 -30.04 -17.55 -19.03
C MET A 226 -29.17 -18.31 -20.04
N GLY A 227 -29.83 -18.86 -21.05
CA GLY A 227 -29.18 -19.58 -22.14
C GLY A 227 -28.19 -18.71 -22.91
N SER A 228 -26.99 -19.26 -23.15
CA SER A 228 -26.07 -18.95 -24.25
C SER A 228 -25.29 -17.64 -24.30
N ALA A 229 -25.08 -16.90 -23.20
CA ALA A 229 -24.20 -15.72 -23.29
C ALA A 229 -23.35 -15.51 -22.04
N LEU A 230 -22.16 -16.12 -22.00
CA LEU A 230 -21.02 -15.58 -21.27
C LEU A 230 -19.76 -15.78 -22.12
N THR A 231 -19.18 -14.67 -22.56
CA THR A 231 -17.96 -14.57 -23.36
C THR A 231 -16.72 -14.95 -22.53
N ASP A 232 -15.64 -15.32 -23.21
CA ASP A 232 -14.36 -15.78 -22.64
C ASP A 232 -13.67 -14.80 -21.66
N GLU A 233 -14.24 -13.60 -21.42
CA GLU A 233 -13.77 -12.58 -20.48
C GLU A 233 -13.94 -12.97 -18.99
N MET A 234 -14.80 -13.94 -18.69
CA MET A 234 -15.04 -14.43 -17.32
C MET A 234 -14.10 -15.55 -16.86
N LYS A 235 -13.16 -15.99 -17.72
CA LYS A 235 -12.08 -16.88 -17.28
C LYS A 235 -11.02 -16.07 -16.55
N LEU A 236 -10.78 -16.39 -15.28
CA LEU A 236 -9.59 -15.96 -14.53
C LEU A 236 -8.38 -16.62 -15.19
N THR A 237 -7.87 -16.03 -16.28
CA THR A 237 -6.60 -16.45 -16.88
C THR A 237 -5.48 -16.05 -15.93
N GLN A 238 -4.35 -16.76 -16.02
CA GLN A 238 -3.10 -16.56 -15.26
C GLN A 238 -2.51 -15.12 -15.34
N GLU A 239 -3.15 -14.21 -16.08
CA GLU A 239 -2.94 -12.75 -16.09
C GLU A 239 -3.65 -11.98 -14.96
N LYS A 240 -4.67 -12.57 -14.32
CA LYS A 240 -5.49 -11.93 -13.27
C LYS A 240 -5.09 -12.30 -11.84
N GLU A 241 -4.09 -13.17 -11.64
CA GLU A 241 -3.43 -13.29 -10.34
C GLU A 241 -2.43 -12.13 -10.18
N PRO A 242 -2.50 -11.35 -9.09
CA PRO A 242 -1.50 -10.33 -8.85
C PRO A 242 -0.16 -11.02 -8.67
N ARG A 243 0.79 -10.67 -9.54
CA ARG A 243 2.19 -11.01 -9.32
C ARG A 243 2.62 -10.27 -8.07
N TRP A 244 2.66 -11.01 -6.95
CA TRP A 244 3.11 -10.47 -5.67
C TRP A 244 4.43 -9.75 -5.87
N GLY A 245 4.47 -8.52 -5.34
CA GLY A 245 5.57 -7.61 -5.55
C GLY A 245 6.94 -8.28 -5.45
N GLN A 246 7.72 -8.24 -6.52
CA GLN A 246 9.11 -8.68 -6.45
C GLN A 246 9.93 -7.54 -5.87
N CYS A 247 10.19 -7.57 -4.56
CA CYS A 247 11.26 -6.75 -4.00
C CYS A 247 12.59 -7.40 -4.36
N GLY A 248 13.33 -6.84 -5.31
CA GLY A 248 14.63 -7.42 -5.65
C GLY A 248 15.53 -6.50 -6.43
N LEU A 249 16.66 -6.17 -5.81
CA LEU A 249 17.89 -5.95 -6.54
C LEU A 249 18.57 -7.33 -6.64
N SER A 250 18.77 -7.85 -7.85
CA SER A 250 19.53 -9.08 -8.04
C SER A 250 20.89 -8.74 -8.64
N ILE A 251 21.93 -9.43 -8.18
CA ILE A 251 23.21 -9.45 -8.86
C ILE A 251 23.26 -10.73 -9.68
N ALA A 252 23.56 -10.64 -10.97
CA ALA A 252 23.72 -11.83 -11.80
C ALA A 252 24.83 -12.70 -11.19
N ALA A 253 24.45 -13.86 -10.65
CA ALA A 253 25.37 -14.80 -10.00
C ALA A 253 26.41 -15.26 -11.04
N SER A 254 27.60 -14.71 -10.95
CA SER A 254 28.76 -15.12 -11.72
C SER A 254 29.93 -15.07 -10.76
N ALA A 255 30.66 -16.19 -10.65
CA ALA A 255 31.86 -16.23 -9.86
C ALA A 255 32.79 -15.08 -10.32
N PRO A 256 33.33 -14.27 -9.39
CA PRO A 256 34.30 -13.27 -9.77
C PRO A 256 35.48 -13.98 -10.47
N PRO A 257 36.06 -13.43 -11.54
CA PRO A 257 37.26 -13.97 -12.14
C PRO A 257 38.34 -14.14 -11.07
N ALA A 258 39.14 -15.21 -11.15
CA ALA A 258 40.27 -15.39 -10.26
C ALA A 258 41.27 -14.24 -10.44
N ALA A 259 41.71 -13.63 -9.34
CA ALA A 259 42.74 -12.60 -9.37
C ALA A 259 44.13 -13.25 -9.33
N GLN A 260 45.11 -12.67 -10.04
CA GLN A 260 46.50 -13.10 -10.01
C GLN A 260 47.31 -12.17 -9.11
N ALA A 261 48.11 -12.74 -8.20
CA ALA A 261 48.98 -11.95 -7.34
C ALA A 261 49.96 -11.11 -8.18
N GLY A 262 50.08 -9.83 -7.86
CA GLY A 262 50.93 -8.87 -8.58
C GLY A 262 50.33 -8.33 -9.89
N ALA A 263 49.16 -8.80 -10.33
CA ALA A 263 48.48 -8.29 -11.53
C ALA A 263 47.33 -7.33 -11.16
N ALA A 264 47.05 -6.34 -12.01
CA ALA A 264 45.89 -5.47 -11.82
C ALA A 264 44.59 -6.27 -11.96
N TYR A 265 43.65 -6.04 -11.04
CA TYR A 265 42.33 -6.64 -11.04
C TYR A 265 41.23 -5.57 -11.02
N SER A 266 40.14 -5.83 -11.73
CA SER A 266 38.97 -4.97 -11.78
C SER A 266 37.69 -5.79 -11.92
N LEU A 267 36.73 -5.57 -11.04
CA LEU A 267 35.42 -6.20 -11.05
C LEU A 267 34.35 -5.13 -10.77
N ASP A 268 33.52 -4.87 -11.76
CA ASP A 268 32.36 -3.98 -11.63
C ASP A 268 31.13 -4.77 -11.21
N LEU A 269 30.66 -4.53 -9.98
CA LEU A 269 29.45 -5.14 -9.44
C LEU A 269 28.19 -4.43 -9.91
N ARG A 270 28.26 -3.14 -10.27
CA ARG A 270 27.09 -2.33 -10.62
C ARG A 270 26.51 -2.74 -11.97
N SER A 271 27.35 -3.01 -12.96
CA SER A 271 26.88 -3.55 -14.25
C SER A 271 26.24 -4.94 -14.15
N ARG A 272 26.44 -5.65 -13.04
CA ARG A 272 25.82 -6.95 -12.76
C ARG A 272 24.49 -6.83 -12.02
N LEU A 273 24.10 -5.63 -11.59
CA LEU A 273 22.83 -5.40 -10.95
C LEU A 273 21.70 -5.41 -11.98
N SER A 274 20.61 -6.09 -11.66
CA SER A 274 19.34 -6.00 -12.36
C SER A 274 18.22 -5.75 -11.36
N LEU A 275 17.23 -4.97 -11.80
CA LEU A 275 15.97 -4.82 -11.10
C LEU A 275 15.00 -5.89 -11.58
N TRP A 276 13.93 -6.12 -10.83
CA TRP A 276 12.81 -6.93 -11.30
C TRP A 276 12.14 -6.24 -12.51
N ALA A 277 11.45 -7.03 -13.33
CA ALA A 277 11.01 -6.62 -14.67
C ALA A 277 10.17 -5.33 -14.71
N ASN A 278 9.36 -5.06 -13.67
CA ASN A 278 8.41 -3.94 -13.63
C ASN A 278 8.73 -2.97 -12.48
N ALA A 279 10.02 -2.78 -12.20
CA ALA A 279 10.45 -1.87 -11.15
C ALA A 279 9.98 -0.43 -11.41
N PRO A 280 9.35 0.24 -10.42
CA PRO A 280 8.88 1.61 -10.58
C PRO A 280 10.08 2.55 -10.67
N ALA A 281 9.87 3.78 -11.16
CA ALA A 281 10.96 4.74 -11.43
C ALA A 281 11.84 5.05 -10.21
N GLU A 282 11.29 4.91 -9.00
CA GLU A 282 12.06 5.11 -7.78
C GLU A 282 13.06 3.98 -7.51
N ALA A 283 12.90 2.79 -8.10
CA ALA A 283 13.86 1.70 -8.02
C ALA A 283 14.99 1.97 -9.01
N ASN A 284 16.18 2.28 -8.49
CA ASN A 284 17.25 2.86 -9.28
C ASN A 284 18.60 2.27 -8.89
N ILE A 285 19.16 1.44 -9.79
CA ILE A 285 20.50 0.84 -9.63
C ILE A 285 21.60 1.89 -9.44
N ASN A 286 21.40 3.12 -9.93
CA ASN A 286 22.40 4.17 -9.80
C ASN A 286 22.47 4.74 -8.37
N ALA A 287 21.41 4.57 -7.58
CA ALA A 287 21.31 5.00 -6.19
C ALA A 287 21.72 3.89 -5.20
N VAL A 288 22.31 2.79 -5.67
CA VAL A 288 22.77 1.68 -4.84
C VAL A 288 24.17 1.93 -4.30
N THR A 289 24.35 1.69 -3.00
CA THR A 289 25.66 1.68 -2.33
C THR A 289 26.12 0.26 -2.03
N PHE A 290 27.44 0.05 -2.04
CA PHE A 290 28.08 -1.24 -1.80
C PHE A 290 28.93 -1.21 -0.54
N GLU A 291 28.90 -2.29 0.21
CA GLU A 291 29.75 -2.48 1.40
C GLU A 291 30.21 -3.94 1.53
N ILE A 292 31.34 -4.16 2.20
CA ILE A 292 31.74 -5.50 2.65
C ILE A 292 30.95 -5.82 3.92
N ALA A 293 29.94 -6.69 3.78
CA ALA A 293 29.09 -7.11 4.87
C ALA A 293 29.73 -8.19 5.76
N ALA A 294 30.64 -9.00 5.20
CA ALA A 294 31.38 -10.02 5.94
C ALA A 294 32.70 -10.35 5.23
N GLY A 295 33.70 -10.83 5.99
CA GLY A 295 35.00 -11.21 5.47
C GLY A 295 35.89 -10.03 5.07
N SER A 296 36.91 -10.28 4.26
CA SER A 296 37.84 -9.25 3.79
C SER A 296 38.27 -9.50 2.35
N LEU A 297 38.56 -8.41 1.64
CA LEU A 297 39.20 -8.48 0.33
C LEU A 297 40.67 -8.90 0.49
N PRO A 298 41.29 -9.50 -0.56
CA PRO A 298 42.73 -9.74 -0.57
C PRO A 298 43.54 -8.46 -0.30
N PRO A 299 44.70 -8.52 0.37
CA PRO A 299 45.56 -7.35 0.56
C PRO A 299 45.91 -6.69 -0.77
N GLY A 300 45.81 -5.35 -0.84
CA GLY A 300 46.02 -4.58 -2.07
C GLY A 300 44.76 -4.37 -2.92
N MET A 301 43.61 -4.88 -2.47
CA MET A 301 42.30 -4.69 -3.11
C MET A 301 41.42 -3.72 -2.31
N THR A 302 40.56 -2.99 -3.01
CA THR A 302 39.59 -2.05 -2.41
C THR A 302 38.22 -2.18 -3.08
N LEU A 303 37.15 -1.86 -2.36
CA LEU A 303 35.80 -1.67 -2.89
C LEU A 303 35.46 -0.18 -2.87
N ASN A 304 35.09 0.38 -4.01
CA ASN A 304 34.49 1.71 -4.06
C ASN A 304 32.99 1.62 -3.71
N PRO A 305 32.55 2.22 -2.58
CA PRO A 305 31.18 2.05 -2.08
C PRO A 305 30.12 2.72 -2.97
N THR A 306 30.52 3.70 -3.78
CA THR A 306 29.62 4.42 -4.68
C THR A 306 29.53 3.75 -6.04
N THR A 307 30.65 3.34 -6.63
CA THR A 307 30.63 2.74 -7.97
C THR A 307 30.39 1.24 -7.96
N GLY A 308 30.68 0.55 -6.85
CA GLY A 308 30.65 -0.92 -6.78
C GLY A 308 31.88 -1.57 -7.43
N LEU A 309 32.92 -0.79 -7.74
CA LEU A 309 34.15 -1.29 -8.34
C LEU A 309 35.05 -1.92 -7.28
N ILE A 310 35.34 -3.21 -7.42
CA ILE A 310 36.42 -3.88 -6.69
C ILE A 310 37.67 -3.81 -7.57
N SER A 311 38.72 -3.13 -7.10
CA SER A 311 39.95 -2.94 -7.87
C SER A 311 41.20 -2.89 -7.01
N GLY A 312 42.33 -3.22 -7.62
CA GLY A 312 43.64 -3.16 -6.98
C GLY A 312 44.63 -4.16 -7.55
N THR A 313 45.71 -4.40 -6.81
CA THR A 313 46.72 -5.40 -7.13
C THR A 313 46.89 -6.31 -5.92
N PRO A 314 46.34 -7.54 -5.94
CA PRO A 314 46.44 -8.43 -4.80
C PRO A 314 47.89 -8.84 -4.58
N THR A 315 48.39 -8.77 -3.36
CA THR A 315 49.83 -9.01 -3.08
C THR A 315 50.12 -10.41 -2.55
N THR A 316 49.12 -11.06 -1.94
CA THR A 316 49.29 -12.32 -1.23
C THR A 316 48.39 -13.41 -1.82
N PRO A 317 48.96 -14.51 -2.34
CA PRO A 317 48.17 -15.67 -2.77
C PRO A 317 47.38 -16.28 -1.61
N GLY A 318 46.13 -16.63 -1.84
CA GLY A 318 45.28 -17.27 -0.85
C GLY A 318 43.80 -17.25 -1.22
N THR A 319 42.99 -17.96 -0.45
CA THR A 319 41.52 -17.94 -0.59
C THR A 319 40.94 -16.90 0.36
N TYR A 320 40.27 -15.89 -0.18
CA TYR A 320 39.63 -14.82 0.57
C TYR A 320 38.11 -14.90 0.37
N ASN A 321 37.38 -15.22 1.45
CA ASN A 321 35.93 -15.26 1.43
C ASN A 321 35.38 -13.93 1.95
N PHE A 322 34.49 -13.30 1.18
CA PHE A 322 33.82 -12.07 1.57
C PHE A 322 32.40 -12.01 1.00
N THR A 323 31.56 -11.21 1.63
CA THR A 323 30.19 -10.94 1.21
C THR A 323 30.06 -9.46 0.93
N VAL A 324 29.61 -9.10 -0.27
CA VAL A 324 29.25 -7.71 -0.61
C VAL A 324 27.75 -7.53 -0.45
N ARG A 325 27.34 -6.49 0.27
CA ARG A 325 25.94 -6.06 0.34
C ARG A 325 25.74 -4.85 -0.57
N ALA A 326 24.74 -4.95 -1.44
CA ALA A 326 24.24 -3.85 -2.25
C ALA A 326 22.91 -3.38 -1.66
N ALA A 327 22.78 -2.09 -1.36
CA ALA A 327 21.59 -1.51 -0.74
C ALA A 327 21.16 -0.23 -1.45
N GLN A 328 19.86 -0.11 -1.71
CA GLN A 328 19.24 1.14 -2.13
C GLN A 328 18.68 1.85 -0.89
N ASN A 329 19.01 3.12 -0.70
CA ASN A 329 18.51 3.95 0.41
C ASN A 329 17.05 4.35 0.22
#